data_AF-A0A645DBV4-F1
#
_entry.id   AF-A0A645DBV4-F1
#
_cell.length_a   1.000
_cell.length_b   1.000
_cell.length_c   1.000
_cell.angle_alpha   90.00
_cell.angle_beta   90.00
_cell.angle_gamma   90.00
#
_symmetry.space_group_name_H-M   'P 1'
#
loop_
_entity.id
_entity.type
_entity.pdbx_description
1 polymer ?
#
loop_
_entity_poly.entity_id
_entity_poly.type
_entity_poly.pdbx_seq_one_letter_code
_entity_poly.pdbx_strand_id
1 'polypeptide(L)'
;MERLKLLPAEKAQMFRRMVFNAVVRNHDDHTKNIAFLMMPDGVWHLAPAYDMAWAYKPGAKWTGQHQMSINGKRDGFTAEDFLAVAKHFDIAKPQEIINTVCETAQAFGDFAKEAGVTNDIVAQMLPEFRTYLKK
;
A
#
# COMPACT_ATOMS: atom_id res chain seq x y z
N MET A 1 -6.67 -12.16 7.48
CA MET A 1 -5.33 -12.59 7.98
C MET A 1 -5.46 -13.78 8.91
N GLU A 2 -6.26 -13.71 9.98
CA GLU A 2 -6.39 -14.81 10.96
C GLU A 2 -6.90 -16.15 10.39
N ARG A 3 -7.92 -16.13 9.53
CA ARG A 3 -8.47 -17.38 8.96
C ARG A 3 -7.46 -18.18 8.14
N LEU A 4 -6.52 -17.49 7.49
CA LEU A 4 -5.44 -18.10 6.72
C LEU A 4 -4.20 -18.39 7.57
N LYS A 5 -4.22 -18.03 8.87
CA LYS A 5 -3.12 -18.22 9.82
C LYS A 5 -1.78 -17.66 9.31
N LEU A 6 -1.84 -16.51 8.64
CA LEU A 6 -0.64 -15.86 8.09
C LEU A 6 0.39 -15.59 9.18
N LEU A 7 1.66 -15.81 8.85
CA LEU A 7 2.78 -15.56 9.73
C LEU A 7 2.90 -14.06 10.05
N PRO A 8 3.51 -13.67 11.19
CA PRO A 8 3.68 -12.25 11.54
C PRO A 8 4.34 -11.41 10.45
N ALA A 9 5.34 -11.97 9.76
CA ALA A 9 6.01 -11.32 8.63
C ALA A 9 5.06 -11.08 7.45
N GLU A 10 4.14 -12.00 7.18
CA GLU A 10 3.15 -11.88 6.10
C GLU A 10 2.06 -10.87 6.45
N LYS A 11 1.61 -10.84 7.71
CA LYS A 11 0.72 -9.77 8.20
C LYS A 11 1.37 -8.39 8.03
N ALA A 12 2.65 -8.26 8.40
CA ALA A 12 3.41 -7.03 8.21
C ALA A 12 3.55 -6.65 6.73
N GLN A 13 3.72 -7.63 5.83
CA GLN A 13 3.74 -7.38 4.38
C GLN A 13 2.37 -6.94 3.84
N MET A 14 1.26 -7.55 4.28
CA MET A 14 -0.07 -7.08 3.91
C MET A 14 -0.31 -5.64 4.39
N PHE A 15 0.09 -5.32 5.61
CA PHE A 15 0.01 -3.96 6.15
C PHE A 15 0.87 -2.99 5.33
N ARG A 16 2.11 -3.36 4.99
CA ARG A 16 2.99 -2.55 4.13
C ARG A 16 2.36 -2.28 2.77
N ARG A 17 1.72 -3.26 2.13
CA ARG A 17 1.03 -3.08 0.83
C ARG A 17 -0.16 -2.13 0.95
N MET A 18 -0.93 -2.22 2.04
CA MET A 18 -2.02 -1.27 2.33
C MET A 18 -1.50 0.16 2.48
N VAL A 19 -0.43 0.36 3.26
CA VAL A 19 0.21 1.67 3.42
C VAL A 19 0.76 2.17 2.08
N PHE A 20 1.43 1.31 1.32
CA PHE A 20 1.93 1.66 -0.02
C PHE A 20 0.81 2.15 -0.92
N ASN A 21 -0.28 1.38 -1.06
CA ASN A 21 -1.39 1.77 -1.92
C ASN A 21 -1.98 3.12 -1.52
N ALA A 22 -2.11 3.40 -0.22
CA ALA A 22 -2.58 4.68 0.25
C ALA A 22 -1.59 5.84 -0.01
N VAL A 23 -0.30 5.62 0.23
CA VAL A 23 0.76 6.62 0.06
C VAL A 23 0.93 6.97 -1.41
N VAL A 24 1.09 5.98 -2.28
CA VAL A 24 1.30 6.22 -3.73
C VAL A 24 -0.01 6.35 -4.49
N ARG A 25 -1.17 6.43 -3.83
CA ARG A 25 -2.50 6.46 -4.48
C ARG A 25 -2.69 5.36 -5.54
N ASN A 26 -2.33 4.13 -5.22
CA ASN A 26 -2.81 2.99 -5.99
C ASN A 26 -4.30 2.79 -5.65
N HIS A 27 -5.20 3.39 -6.44
CA HIS A 27 -6.64 3.24 -6.24
C HIS A 27 -7.21 1.95 -6.86
N ASP A 28 -6.42 1.21 -7.65
CA ASP A 28 -6.82 -0.10 -8.17
C ASP A 28 -6.48 -1.23 -7.18
N ASP A 29 -6.64 -0.94 -5.89
CA ASP A 29 -6.29 -1.81 -4.77
C ASP A 29 -7.36 -2.85 -4.45
N HIS A 30 -7.98 -3.44 -5.47
CA HIS A 30 -9.08 -4.37 -5.26
C HIS A 30 -8.64 -5.76 -4.79
N THR A 31 -9.58 -6.54 -4.27
CA THR A 31 -9.30 -7.86 -3.69
C THR A 31 -8.67 -8.86 -4.64
N LYS A 32 -8.84 -8.70 -5.97
CA LYS A 32 -8.18 -9.52 -7.00
C LYS A 32 -6.66 -9.25 -7.14
N ASN A 33 -6.18 -8.14 -6.58
CA ASN A 33 -4.76 -7.79 -6.50
C ASN A 33 -4.10 -8.30 -5.21
N ILE A 34 -4.79 -9.17 -4.48
CA ILE A 34 -4.26 -9.87 -3.32
C ILE A 34 -4.46 -11.37 -3.53
N ALA A 35 -3.35 -12.09 -3.69
CA ALA A 35 -3.36 -13.54 -3.82
C ALA A 35 -2.65 -14.23 -2.65
N PHE A 36 -2.97 -15.50 -2.50
CA PHE A 36 -2.35 -16.40 -1.54
C PHE A 36 -1.93 -17.67 -2.26
N LEU A 37 -0.80 -18.24 -1.85
CA LEU A 37 -0.29 -19.51 -2.37
C LEU A 37 -0.56 -20.59 -1.33
N MET A 38 -1.15 -21.70 -1.73
CA MET A 38 -1.26 -22.88 -0.88
C MET A 38 -0.07 -23.79 -1.15
N MET A 39 0.69 -24.10 -0.12
CA MET A 39 1.82 -25.01 -0.19
C MET A 39 1.33 -26.47 -0.15
N PRO A 40 2.16 -27.47 -0.54
CA PRO A 40 1.74 -28.88 -0.56
C PRO A 40 1.28 -29.44 0.80
N ASP A 41 1.68 -28.80 1.90
CA ASP A 41 1.24 -29.12 3.27
C ASP A 41 -0.13 -28.51 3.64
N GLY A 42 -0.77 -27.79 2.71
CA GLY A 42 -2.06 -27.12 2.91
C GLY A 42 -1.96 -25.76 3.62
N VAL A 43 -0.76 -25.28 3.93
CA VAL A 43 -0.56 -23.97 4.56
C VAL A 43 -0.64 -22.87 3.51
N TRP A 44 -1.42 -21.83 3.81
CA TRP A 44 -1.58 -20.66 2.97
C TRP A 44 -0.54 -19.59 3.32
N HIS A 45 0.11 -19.09 2.29
CA HIS A 45 1.09 -18.02 2.37
C HIS A 45 0.63 -16.82 1.56
N LEU A 46 1.06 -15.63 1.98
CA LEU A 46 0.84 -14.43 1.17
C LEU A 46 1.67 -14.52 -0.13
N ALA A 47 1.04 -14.39 -1.29
CA ALA A 47 1.77 -14.37 -2.55
C ALA A 47 2.68 -13.13 -2.65
N PRO A 48 3.74 -13.16 -3.47
CA PRO A 48 4.51 -11.96 -3.81
C PRO A 48 3.60 -10.80 -4.25
N ALA A 49 4.03 -9.56 -4.02
CA ALA A 49 3.27 -8.40 -4.48
C ALA A 49 3.29 -8.34 -6.01
N TYR A 50 2.16 -7.98 -6.60
CA TYR A 50 2.00 -7.75 -8.03
C TYR A 50 1.02 -6.60 -8.23
N ASP A 51 1.01 -6.03 -9.44
CA ASP A 51 0.13 -4.92 -9.82
C ASP A 51 0.23 -3.71 -8.87
N MET A 52 1.47 -3.36 -8.51
CA MET A 52 1.80 -2.24 -7.64
C MET A 52 2.10 -1.00 -8.50
N ALA A 53 1.08 -0.20 -8.81
CA ALA A 53 1.20 0.94 -9.71
C ALA A 53 0.51 2.20 -9.16
N TRP A 54 0.95 3.39 -9.60
CA TRP A 54 0.19 4.62 -9.39
C TRP A 54 -1.03 4.60 -10.31
N ALA A 55 -2.20 4.39 -9.72
CA ALA A 55 -3.46 4.24 -10.42
C ALA A 55 -4.44 5.30 -9.93
N TYR A 56 -4.12 6.58 -10.18
CA TYR A 56 -4.90 7.71 -9.71
C TYR A 56 -5.33 8.61 -10.86
N LYS A 57 -6.64 8.86 -10.96
CA LYS A 57 -7.18 9.86 -11.88
C LYS A 57 -8.43 10.51 -11.26
N PRO A 58 -8.34 11.77 -10.81
CA PRO A 58 -9.49 12.49 -10.29
C PRO A 58 -10.68 12.44 -11.25
N GLY A 59 -11.88 12.17 -10.72
CA GLY A 59 -13.12 12.08 -11.51
C GLY A 59 -13.26 10.82 -12.38
N ALA A 60 -12.26 9.94 -12.43
CA ALA A 60 -12.41 8.66 -13.11
C ALA A 60 -13.31 7.71 -12.30
N LYS A 61 -14.16 6.95 -13.00
CA LYS A 61 -15.10 6.00 -12.39
C LYS A 61 -14.43 4.97 -11.48
N TRP A 62 -13.28 4.46 -11.88
CA TRP A 62 -12.61 3.32 -11.23
C TRP A 62 -11.39 3.72 -10.39
N THR A 63 -10.63 4.72 -10.83
CA THR A 63 -9.39 5.17 -10.18
C THR A 63 -9.51 6.55 -9.52
N GLY A 64 -10.73 7.08 -9.40
CA GLY A 64 -10.99 8.33 -8.68
C GLY A 64 -10.94 8.19 -7.15
N GLN A 65 -11.08 6.97 -6.62
CA GLN A 65 -11.02 6.64 -5.20
C GLN A 65 -10.53 5.20 -5.00
N HIS A 66 -10.02 4.86 -3.82
CA HIS A 66 -9.68 3.49 -3.45
C HIS A 66 -10.87 2.53 -3.61
N GLN A 67 -10.60 1.30 -4.08
CA GLN A 67 -11.61 0.25 -4.19
C GLN A 67 -11.85 -0.44 -2.84
N MET A 68 -10.82 -0.59 -2.02
CA MET A 68 -10.93 -1.02 -0.62
C MET A 68 -10.92 0.16 0.36
N SER A 69 -11.58 0.01 1.51
CA SER A 69 -11.50 1.01 2.58
C SER A 69 -10.40 0.67 3.59
N ILE A 70 -9.82 1.71 4.19
CA ILE A 70 -8.87 1.61 5.30
C ILE A 70 -9.51 2.31 6.49
N ASN A 71 -9.74 1.56 7.57
CA ASN A 71 -10.44 2.05 8.76
C ASN A 71 -11.79 2.73 8.45
N GLY A 72 -12.54 2.18 7.49
CA GLY A 72 -13.82 2.74 7.04
C GLY A 72 -13.73 3.94 6.09
N LYS A 73 -12.52 4.43 5.79
CA LYS A 73 -12.29 5.58 4.90
C LYS A 73 -11.77 5.13 3.53
N ARG A 74 -11.97 5.99 2.52
CA ARG A 74 -11.39 5.83 1.16
C ARG A 74 -10.53 7.03 0.74
N ASP A 75 -10.53 8.10 1.52
CA ASP A 75 -9.64 9.25 1.39
C ASP A 75 -9.58 9.97 2.75
N GLY A 76 -8.78 11.03 2.87
CA GLY A 76 -8.66 11.80 4.11
C GLY A 76 -8.03 10.98 5.24
N PHE A 77 -7.11 10.08 4.89
CA PHE A 77 -6.43 9.22 5.85
C PHE A 77 -5.52 10.03 6.77
N THR A 78 -5.46 9.61 8.04
CA THR A 78 -4.44 10.00 9.00
C THR A 78 -3.58 8.80 9.39
N ALA A 79 -2.43 9.03 10.01
CA ALA A 79 -1.59 7.93 10.50
C ALA A 79 -2.34 7.03 11.49
N GLU A 80 -3.24 7.59 12.29
CA GLU A 80 -4.06 6.87 13.29
C GLU A 80 -4.97 5.83 12.64
N ASP A 81 -5.46 6.07 11.41
CA ASP A 81 -6.26 5.09 10.68
C ASP A 81 -5.48 3.80 10.42
N PHE A 82 -4.20 3.92 10.06
CA PHE A 82 -3.32 2.78 9.85
C PHE A 82 -2.91 2.13 11.18
N LEU A 83 -2.63 2.93 12.21
CA LEU A 83 -2.29 2.41 13.54
C LEU A 83 -3.45 1.62 14.17
N ALA A 84 -4.70 2.02 13.92
CA ALA A 84 -5.88 1.27 14.33
C ALA A 84 -5.95 -0.11 13.66
N VAL A 85 -5.72 -0.17 12.34
CA VAL A 85 -5.65 -1.43 11.59
C VAL A 85 -4.48 -2.29 12.09
N ALA A 86 -3.31 -1.70 12.30
CA ALA A 86 -2.14 -2.38 12.80
C ALA A 86 -2.38 -3.02 14.17
N LYS A 87 -3.02 -2.28 15.08
CA LYS A 87 -3.41 -2.80 16.40
C LYS A 87 -4.40 -3.97 16.29
N HIS A 88 -5.36 -3.91 15.37
CA HIS A 88 -6.35 -4.97 15.19
C HIS A 88 -5.73 -6.29 14.68
N PHE A 89 -4.64 -6.22 13.91
CA PHE A 89 -3.96 -7.39 13.35
C PHE A 89 -2.61 -7.71 14.01
N ASP A 90 -2.33 -7.12 15.18
CA ASP A 90 -1.08 -7.31 15.94
C ASP A 90 0.20 -7.08 15.09
N ILE A 91 0.19 -6.04 14.27
CA ILE A 91 1.34 -5.69 13.42
C ILE A 91 2.45 -5.09 14.28
N ALA A 92 3.64 -5.70 14.21
CA ALA A 92 4.83 -5.18 14.87
C ALA A 92 5.35 -3.92 14.14
N LYS A 93 5.77 -2.91 14.92
CA LYS A 93 6.44 -1.69 14.44
C LYS A 93 5.70 -0.96 13.29
N PRO A 94 4.39 -0.71 13.39
CA PRO A 94 3.63 -0.15 12.28
C PRO A 94 4.07 1.26 11.89
N GLN A 95 4.51 2.07 12.85
CA GLN A 95 5.04 3.41 12.56
C GLN A 95 6.32 3.37 11.71
N GLU A 96 7.22 2.41 11.99
CA GLU A 96 8.43 2.22 11.17
C GLU A 96 8.06 1.85 9.73
N ILE A 97 7.05 0.99 9.53
CA ILE A 97 6.55 0.63 8.20
C ILE A 97 5.97 1.86 7.48
N ILE A 98 5.15 2.67 8.16
CA ILE A 98 4.58 3.90 7.59
C ILE A 98 5.68 4.86 7.15
N ASN A 99 6.63 5.13 8.04
CA ASN A 99 7.74 6.05 7.76
C ASN A 99 8.60 5.55 6.59
N THR A 100 8.94 4.26 6.57
CA THR A 100 9.73 3.65 5.49
C THR A 100 9.05 3.82 4.12
N VAL A 101 7.74 3.56 4.05
CA VAL A 101 6.99 3.70 2.78
C VAL A 101 6.93 5.15 2.33
N CYS A 102 6.68 6.09 3.25
CA CYS A 102 6.67 7.51 2.91
C CYS A 102 8.03 8.01 2.43
N GLU A 103 9.11 7.65 3.13
CA GLU A 103 10.48 8.01 2.74
C GLU A 103 10.86 7.42 1.38
N THR A 104 10.50 6.15 1.14
CA THR A 104 10.72 5.50 -0.16
C THR A 104 9.94 6.19 -1.27
N ALA A 105 8.69 6.60 -1.01
CA ALA A 105 7.87 7.34 -1.96
C ALA A 105 8.44 8.75 -2.25
N GLN A 106 9.01 9.42 -1.25
CA GLN A 106 9.71 10.71 -1.44
C GLN A 106 10.94 10.56 -2.35
N ALA A 107 11.64 9.43 -2.26
CA ALA A 107 12.78 9.09 -3.12
C ALA A 107 12.37 8.57 -4.51
N PHE A 108 11.07 8.54 -4.86
CA PHE A 108 10.62 7.97 -6.13
C PHE A 108 11.25 8.63 -7.36
N GLY A 109 11.59 9.92 -7.30
CA GLY A 109 12.29 10.61 -8.40
C GLY A 109 13.63 9.96 -8.77
N ASP A 110 14.39 9.47 -7.79
CA ASP A 110 15.68 8.82 -8.04
C ASP A 110 15.48 7.45 -8.70
N PHE A 111 14.53 6.65 -8.20
CA PHE A 111 14.17 5.36 -8.80
C PHE A 111 13.62 5.52 -10.22
N ALA A 112 12.79 6.54 -10.44
CA ALA A 112 12.21 6.85 -11.74
C ALA A 112 13.30 7.24 -12.76
N LYS A 113 14.27 8.06 -12.34
CA LYS A 113 15.42 8.42 -13.16
C LYS A 113 16.28 7.21 -13.53
N GLU A 114 16.58 6.34 -12.57
CA GLU A 114 17.33 5.10 -12.82
C GLU A 114 16.59 4.17 -13.81
N ALA A 115 15.26 4.09 -13.69
CA ALA A 115 14.40 3.30 -14.56
C ALA A 115 14.10 3.96 -15.93
N GLY A 116 14.59 5.17 -16.19
CA GLY A 116 14.36 5.88 -17.46
C GLY A 116 12.95 6.45 -17.64
N VAL A 117 12.21 6.67 -16.55
CA VAL A 117 10.89 7.32 -16.57
C VAL A 117 11.06 8.82 -16.85
N THR A 118 10.20 9.38 -17.70
CA THR A 118 10.27 10.80 -18.05
C THR A 118 9.91 11.70 -16.86
N ASN A 119 10.54 12.87 -16.80
CA ASN A 119 10.27 13.86 -15.74
C ASN A 119 8.80 14.31 -15.71
N ASP A 120 8.12 14.32 -16.86
CA ASP A 120 6.69 14.70 -16.94
C ASP A 120 5.78 13.74 -16.17
N ILE A 121 6.09 12.45 -16.18
CA ILE A 121 5.34 11.44 -15.42
C ILE A 121 5.64 11.61 -13.93
N VAL A 122 6.91 11.79 -13.57
CA VAL A 122 7.32 12.01 -12.17
C VAL A 122 6.68 13.27 -11.58
N ALA A 123 6.62 14.34 -12.37
CA ALA A 123 5.99 15.61 -11.98
C ALA A 123 4.46 15.49 -11.77
N GLN A 124 3.80 14.54 -12.42
CA GLN A 124 2.39 14.23 -12.18
C GLN A 124 2.20 13.36 -10.93
N MET A 125 3.11 12.43 -10.67
CA MET A 125 2.97 11.44 -9.59
C MET A 125 3.32 12.00 -8.21
N LEU A 126 4.49 12.64 -8.07
CA LEU A 126 5.04 13.02 -6.77
C LEU A 126 4.13 13.94 -5.94
N PRO A 127 3.50 15.00 -6.51
CA PRO A 127 2.61 15.87 -5.73
C PRO A 127 1.38 15.15 -5.16
N GLU A 128 1.00 14.03 -5.76
CA GLU A 128 -0.16 13.24 -5.36
C GLU A 128 0.15 12.24 -4.24
N PHE A 129 1.43 11.98 -3.97
CA PHE A 129 1.81 11.03 -2.93
C PHE A 129 1.50 11.57 -1.53
N ARG A 130 0.84 10.75 -0.71
CA ARG A 130 0.39 11.10 0.65
C ARG A 130 1.51 10.94 1.69
N THR A 131 2.67 11.55 1.45
CA THR A 131 3.85 11.40 2.33
C THR A 131 3.70 12.12 3.67
N TYR A 132 2.68 12.96 3.82
CA TYR A 132 2.29 13.58 5.09
C TYR A 132 1.84 12.58 6.16
N LEU A 133 1.61 11.32 5.79
CA LEU A 133 1.29 10.23 6.72
C LEU A 133 2.48 9.82 7.60
N LYS A 134 3.70 10.21 7.22
CA LYS A 134 4.90 10.07 8.05
C LYS A 134 4.75 10.91 9.33
N LYS A 135 5.17 10.34 10.46
CA LYS A 135 5.40 11.10 11.70
C LYS A 135 6.89 11.37 11.88
#